data_AF-A0A2D8QUP5-F1
#
_entry.id   AF-A0A2D8QUP5-F1
#
_cell.length_a   1.000
_cell.length_b   1.000
_cell.length_c   1.000
_cell.angle_alpha   90.00
_cell.angle_beta   90.00
_cell.angle_gamma   90.00
#
_symmetry.space_group_name_H-M   'P 1'
#
loop_
_entity.id
_entity.type
_entity.pdbx_description
1 polymer ?
#
loop_
_entity_poly.entity_id
_entity_poly.type
_entity_poly.pdbx_seq_one_letter_code
_entity_poly.pdbx_strand_id
1 'polypeptide(L)'
;MLQIVGIGLNWLNAFAGVLILSAALSIFAALYASLRARRHDLAVMRCLGATRGELFYLLFIEGLTLTVLGIAIGLCFAHGGMELLGNWLGDGQGLTISGWAWAQEEFVLIAGLLVTGSLTALLPAWQAYQTDVSRTLSSP
;
A
#
# COMPACT_ATOMS: atom_id res chain seq x y z
N MET A 1 29.40 20.96 4.66
CA MET A 1 29.14 19.72 3.91
C MET A 1 28.12 18.82 4.62
N LEU A 2 28.37 18.36 5.86
CA LEU A 2 27.42 17.52 6.63
C LEU A 2 26.04 18.16 6.87
N GLN A 3 25.97 19.49 7.09
CA GLN A 3 24.68 20.20 7.23
C GLN A 3 23.86 20.24 5.92
N ILE A 4 24.49 20.31 4.75
CA ILE A 4 23.78 20.36 3.46
C ILE A 4 23.17 18.98 3.15
N VAL A 5 23.93 17.91 3.42
CA VAL A 5 23.45 16.53 3.27
C VAL A 5 22.28 16.24 4.20
N GLY A 6 22.34 16.71 5.46
CA GLY A 6 21.25 16.55 6.43
C GLY A 6 19.94 17.23 6.03
N ILE A 7 20.01 18.43 5.44
CA ILE A 7 18.82 19.14 4.94
C ILE A 7 18.19 18.37 3.78
N GLY A 8 19.00 17.86 2.84
CA GLY A 8 18.51 17.08 1.69
C GLY A 8 17.78 15.80 2.10
N LEU A 9 18.34 15.05 3.06
CA LEU A 9 17.72 13.85 3.63
C LEU A 9 16.36 14.14 4.27
N ASN A 10 16.23 15.26 4.98
CA ASN A 10 14.96 15.62 5.61
C ASN A 10 13.86 15.93 4.58
N TRP A 11 14.20 16.59 3.48
CA TRP A 11 13.26 16.83 2.37
C TRP A 11 12.84 15.54 1.68
N LEU A 12 13.78 14.61 1.46
CA LEU A 12 13.48 13.28 0.92
C LEU A 12 12.51 12.50 1.82
N ASN A 13 12.73 12.52 3.14
CA ASN A 13 11.84 11.87 4.09
C ASN A 13 10.44 12.51 4.11
N ALA A 14 10.36 13.85 4.08
CA ALA A 14 9.09 14.55 3.99
C ALA A 14 8.34 14.20 2.69
N PHE A 15 9.06 14.15 1.56
CA PHE A 15 8.50 13.77 0.27
C PHE A 15 8.03 12.31 0.27
N ALA A 16 8.80 11.39 0.85
CA ALA A 16 8.39 10.00 1.04
C ALA A 16 7.09 9.91 1.86
N GLY A 17 6.95 10.71 2.92
CA GLY A 17 5.70 10.80 3.69
C GLY A 17 4.49 11.22 2.83
N VAL A 18 4.66 12.21 1.95
CA VAL A 18 3.62 12.64 1.01
C VAL A 18 3.28 11.54 0.00
N LEU A 19 4.28 10.81 -0.51
CA LEU A 19 4.06 9.69 -1.42
C LEU A 19 3.30 8.54 -0.75
N ILE A 20 3.62 8.22 0.50
CA ILE A 20 2.90 7.21 1.30
C ILE A 20 1.43 7.62 1.46
N LEU A 21 1.16 8.89 1.78
CA LEU A 21 -0.21 9.41 1.88
C LEU A 21 -0.96 9.34 0.54
N SER A 22 -0.30 9.69 -0.57
CA SER A 22 -0.87 9.60 -1.92
C SER A 22 -1.20 8.16 -2.31
N ALA A 23 -0.31 7.22 -1.99
CA ALA A 23 -0.53 5.79 -2.21
C ALA A 23 -1.71 5.27 -1.38
N ALA A 24 -1.80 5.66 -0.10
CA ALA A 24 -2.94 5.34 0.75
C ALA A 24 -4.26 5.85 0.13
N LEU A 25 -4.29 7.11 -0.32
CA LEU A 25 -5.49 7.67 -0.96
C LEU A 25 -5.87 6.91 -2.25
N SER A 26 -4.87 6.50 -3.02
CA SER A 26 -5.06 5.72 -4.26
C SER A 26 -5.62 4.33 -3.99
N ILE A 27 -5.10 3.62 -2.98
CA ILE A 27 -5.62 2.32 -2.54
C ILE A 27 -7.05 2.49 -2.03
N PHE A 28 -7.32 3.49 -1.20
CA PHE A 28 -8.66 3.81 -0.72
C PHE A 28 -9.63 4.03 -1.89
N ALA A 29 -9.27 4.88 -2.85
CA ALA A 29 -10.10 5.18 -4.02
C ALA A 29 -10.34 3.93 -4.89
N ALA A 30 -9.31 3.10 -5.09
CA ALA A 30 -9.41 1.86 -5.85
C ALA A 30 -10.36 0.85 -5.19
N LEU A 31 -10.23 0.64 -3.87
CA LEU A 31 -11.11 -0.26 -3.11
C LEU A 31 -12.55 0.27 -3.09
N TYR A 32 -12.73 1.57 -2.91
CA TYR A 32 -14.05 2.20 -2.93
C TYR A 32 -14.72 2.07 -4.30
N ALA A 33 -13.97 2.25 -5.39
CA ALA A 33 -14.45 2.04 -6.75
C ALA A 33 -14.79 0.55 -7.00
N SER A 34 -13.94 -0.39 -6.56
CA SER A 34 -14.16 -1.84 -6.66
C SER A 34 -15.46 -2.25 -5.94
N LEU A 35 -15.67 -1.76 -4.72
CA LEU A 35 -16.90 -1.98 -3.95
C LEU A 35 -18.14 -1.51 -4.71
N ARG A 36 -18.09 -0.30 -5.28
CA ARG A 36 -19.24 0.28 -5.98
C ARG A 36 -19.54 -0.45 -7.29
N ALA A 37 -18.50 -0.87 -8.02
CA ALA A 37 -18.64 -1.65 -9.25
C ALA A 37 -19.23 -3.05 -8.98
N ARG A 38 -18.84 -3.69 -7.87
CA ARG A 38 -19.26 -5.06 -7.50
C ARG A 38 -20.53 -5.10 -6.65
N ARG A 39 -21.15 -3.96 -6.33
CA ARG A 39 -22.29 -3.89 -5.38
C ARG A 39 -23.43 -4.85 -5.73
N HIS A 40 -23.73 -5.03 -7.02
CA HIS A 40 -24.75 -5.98 -7.48
C HIS A 40 -24.36 -7.43 -7.14
N ASP A 41 -23.13 -7.83 -7.45
CA ASP A 41 -22.62 -9.18 -7.14
C ASP A 41 -22.59 -9.45 -5.63
N LEU A 42 -22.22 -8.44 -4.83
CA LEU A 42 -22.24 -8.52 -3.37
C LEU A 42 -23.67 -8.65 -2.82
N ALA A 43 -24.66 -8.03 -3.46
CA ALA A 43 -26.06 -8.18 -3.12
C ALA A 43 -26.57 -9.60 -3.45
N VAL A 44 -26.19 -10.15 -4.61
CA VAL A 44 -26.49 -11.54 -4.99
C VAL A 44 -25.85 -12.53 -4.02
N MET A 45 -24.58 -12.34 -3.66
CA MET A 45 -23.91 -13.17 -2.65
C MET A 45 -24.63 -13.15 -1.29
N ARG A 46 -25.14 -11.98 -0.87
CA ARG A 46 -25.95 -11.87 0.35
C ARG A 46 -27.28 -12.63 0.26
N CYS A 47 -27.93 -12.64 -0.90
CA CYS A 47 -29.11 -13.48 -1.13
C CYS A 47 -28.80 -14.99 -1.07
N LEU A 48 -27.57 -15.37 -1.41
CA LEU A 48 -27.08 -16.75 -1.31
C LEU A 48 -26.57 -17.12 0.10
N GLY A 49 -26.66 -16.19 1.08
CA GLY A 49 -26.32 -16.44 2.48
C GLY A 49 -24.99 -15.84 2.95
N ALA A 50 -24.28 -15.08 2.10
CA ALA A 50 -23.03 -14.45 2.52
C ALA A 50 -23.26 -13.41 3.64
N THR A 51 -22.44 -13.49 4.67
CA THR A 51 -22.46 -12.64 5.85
C THR A 51 -21.76 -11.29 5.59
N ARG A 52 -22.03 -10.30 6.45
CA ARG A 52 -21.35 -8.99 6.39
C ARG A 52 -19.84 -9.10 6.61
N GLY A 53 -19.40 -10.11 7.36
CA GLY A 53 -17.98 -10.38 7.64
C GLY A 53 -17.23 -10.86 6.40
N GLU A 54 -17.84 -11.70 5.56
CA GLU A 54 -17.18 -12.18 4.33
C GLU A 54 -16.87 -11.04 3.36
N LEU A 55 -17.78 -10.07 3.24
CA LEU A 55 -17.56 -8.86 2.43
C LEU A 55 -16.43 -7.99 2.99
N PHE A 56 -16.34 -7.86 4.31
CA PHE A 56 -15.26 -7.16 4.98
C PHE A 56 -13.91 -7.83 4.70
N TYR A 57 -13.82 -9.16 4.90
CA TYR A 57 -12.58 -9.90 4.67
C TYR A 57 -12.15 -9.87 3.20
N LEU A 58 -13.09 -9.94 2.27
CA LEU A 58 -12.80 -9.83 0.84
C LEU A 58 -12.08 -8.52 0.51
N LEU A 59 -12.65 -7.38 0.93
CA LEU A 59 -12.06 -6.07 0.68
C LEU A 59 -10.76 -5.85 1.43
N PHE A 60 -10.68 -6.33 2.67
CA PHE A 60 -9.48 -6.22 3.47
C PHE A 60 -8.31 -7.00 2.85
N ILE A 61 -8.56 -8.22 2.36
CA ILE A 61 -7.57 -9.02 1.63
C ILE A 61 -7.17 -8.36 0.31
N GLU A 62 -8.12 -7.77 -0.44
CA GLU A 62 -7.82 -7.03 -1.67
C GLU A 62 -6.87 -5.86 -1.38
N GLY A 63 -7.15 -5.07 -0.34
CA GLY A 63 -6.29 -3.96 0.09
C GLY A 63 -4.93 -4.40 0.61
N LEU A 64 -4.87 -5.48 1.40
CA LEU A 64 -3.62 -6.07 1.85
C LEU A 64 -2.78 -6.58 0.68
N THR A 65 -3.41 -7.23 -0.31
CA THR A 65 -2.72 -7.74 -1.50
C THR A 65 -2.10 -6.61 -2.30
N LEU A 66 -2.83 -5.51 -2.51
CA LEU A 66 -2.29 -4.30 -3.16
C LEU A 66 -1.11 -3.71 -2.38
N THR A 67 -1.22 -3.67 -1.05
CA THR A 67 -0.15 -3.15 -0.17
C THR A 67 1.11 -4.02 -0.26
N VAL A 68 0.98 -5.33 -0.11
CA VAL A 68 2.11 -6.28 -0.15
C VAL A 68 2.79 -6.27 -1.52
N LEU A 69 2.01 -6.26 -2.62
CA LEU A 69 2.56 -6.15 -3.96
C LEU A 69 3.29 -4.83 -4.17
N GLY A 70 2.71 -3.71 -3.71
CA GLY A 70 3.36 -2.40 -3.77
C GLY A 70 4.70 -2.38 -3.03
N ILE A 71 4.76 -2.94 -1.82
CA ILE A 71 5.99 -3.06 -1.04
C ILE A 71 7.01 -3.94 -1.78
N ALA A 72 6.61 -5.12 -2.24
CA ALA A 72 7.50 -6.05 -2.92
C ALA A 72 8.10 -5.43 -4.20
N ILE A 73 7.27 -4.76 -5.01
CA ILE A 73 7.71 -4.07 -6.22
C ILE A 73 8.63 -2.90 -5.85
N GLY A 74 8.27 -2.09 -4.85
CA GLY A 74 9.07 -0.97 -4.39
C GLY A 74 10.46 -1.39 -3.90
N LEU A 75 10.54 -2.47 -3.10
CA LEU A 75 11.81 -3.06 -2.64
C LEU A 75 12.64 -3.57 -3.81
N CYS A 76 12.02 -4.27 -4.76
CA CYS A 76 12.70 -4.74 -5.97
C CYS A 76 13.33 -3.58 -6.75
N PHE A 77 12.61 -2.47 -6.93
CA PHE A 77 13.15 -1.27 -7.56
C PHE A 77 14.23 -0.58 -6.73
N ALA A 78 14.08 -0.52 -5.41
CA ALA A 78 15.06 0.10 -4.51
C ALA A 78 16.39 -0.66 -4.50
N HIS A 79 16.35 -1.97 -4.21
CA HIS A 79 17.53 -2.83 -4.18
C HIS A 79 18.14 -3.00 -5.57
N GLY A 80 17.32 -3.23 -6.60
CA GLY A 80 17.79 -3.35 -7.98
C GLY A 80 18.40 -2.05 -8.52
N GLY A 81 17.79 -0.91 -8.20
CA GLY A 81 18.33 0.40 -8.54
C GLY A 81 19.63 0.71 -7.82
N MET A 82 19.73 0.36 -6.54
CA MET A 82 20.95 0.55 -5.76
C MET A 82 22.09 -0.36 -6.25
N GLU A 83 21.80 -1.61 -6.62
CA GLU A 83 22.78 -2.53 -7.21
C GLU A 83 23.29 -2.02 -8.57
N LEU A 84 22.39 -1.53 -9.43
CA LEU A 84 22.76 -0.93 -10.72
C LEU A 84 23.64 0.30 -10.53
N LEU A 85 23.28 1.20 -9.60
CA LEU A 85 24.07 2.39 -9.28
C LEU A 85 25.42 2.02 -8.66
N GLY A 86 25.45 1.04 -7.76
CA GLY A 86 26.67 0.53 -7.13
C GLY A 86 27.66 -0.01 -8.16
N ASN A 87 27.18 -0.83 -9.09
CA ASN A 87 28.00 -1.34 -10.20
C ASN A 87 28.49 -0.21 -11.12
N TRP A 88 27.66 0.79 -11.42
CA TRP A 88 28.04 1.91 -12.29
C TRP A 88 29.07 2.86 -11.65
N LEU A 89 29.00 3.08 -10.32
CA LEU A 89 29.97 3.92 -9.58
C LEU A 89 31.23 3.16 -9.16
N GLY A 90 31.11 1.86 -8.90
CA GLY A 90 32.17 0.99 -8.37
C GLY A 90 33.38 0.88 -9.28
N ASP A 91 33.19 0.97 -10.59
CA ASP A 91 34.24 0.85 -11.61
C ASP A 91 35.31 1.96 -11.55
N GLY A 92 35.10 3.06 -10.79
CA GLY A 92 36.03 4.19 -10.73
C GLY A 92 36.49 4.66 -9.35
N GLN A 93 35.84 4.25 -8.25
CA GLN A 93 36.04 4.88 -6.93
C GLN A 93 36.26 3.91 -5.76
N GLY A 94 36.23 2.59 -5.98
CA GLY A 94 36.46 1.59 -4.91
C GLY A 94 35.36 1.52 -3.84
N LEU A 95 34.19 2.12 -4.10
CA LEU A 95 33.02 2.06 -3.22
C LEU A 95 32.22 0.79 -3.52
N THR A 96 32.21 -0.17 -2.59
CA THR A 96 31.39 -1.38 -2.69
C THR A 96 30.01 -1.12 -2.08
N ILE A 97 29.11 -0.51 -2.86
CA ILE A 97 27.70 -0.39 -2.49
C ILE A 97 26.99 -1.62 -3.04
N SER A 98 26.52 -2.50 -2.15
CA SER A 98 25.69 -3.64 -2.53
C SER A 98 24.23 -3.29 -2.32
N GLY A 99 23.43 -3.43 -3.38
CA GLY A 99 21.98 -3.26 -3.30
C GLY A 99 21.29 -4.37 -2.51
N TRP A 100 21.97 -5.47 -2.20
CA TRP A 100 21.41 -6.60 -1.44
C TRP A 100 21.67 -6.53 0.07
N ALA A 101 22.36 -5.47 0.53
CA ALA A 101 22.57 -5.22 1.94
C ALA A 101 21.26 -4.66 2.56
N TRP A 102 20.61 -5.46 3.39
CA TRP A 102 19.41 -5.04 4.12
C TRP A 102 19.78 -4.11 5.27
N ALA A 103 19.16 -2.93 5.28
CA ALA A 103 19.33 -1.98 6.37
C ALA A 103 18.26 -2.21 7.45
N GLN A 104 18.58 -1.90 8.71
CA GLN A 104 17.63 -2.14 9.81
C GLN A 104 16.40 -1.20 9.72
N GLU A 105 16.61 -0.03 9.10
CA GLU A 105 15.59 0.98 8.81
C GLU A 105 14.56 0.48 7.78
N GLU A 106 14.93 -0.42 6.86
CA GLU A 106 14.02 -0.97 5.85
C GLU A 106 12.91 -1.80 6.51
N PHE A 107 13.23 -2.56 7.56
CA PHE A 107 12.22 -3.32 8.30
C PHE A 107 11.20 -2.40 8.98
N VAL A 108 11.64 -1.26 9.52
CA VAL A 108 10.75 -0.25 10.11
C VAL A 108 9.85 0.38 9.05
N LEU A 109 10.40 0.67 7.87
CA LEU A 109 9.63 1.19 6.74
C LEU A 109 8.60 0.19 6.23
N ILE A 110 8.98 -1.09 6.06
CA ILE A 110 8.07 -2.16 5.63
C ILE A 110 6.94 -2.32 6.65
N ALA A 111 7.27 -2.39 7.94
CA ALA A 111 6.28 -2.48 9.01
C ALA A 111 5.34 -1.27 9.01
N GLY A 112 5.89 -0.06 8.85
CA GLY A 112 5.11 1.18 8.73
C GLY A 112 4.15 1.16 7.54
N LEU A 113 4.63 0.76 6.35
CA LEU A 113 3.83 0.64 5.13
C LEU A 113 2.72 -0.40 5.27
N LEU A 114 3.01 -1.55 5.89
CA LEU A 114 2.00 -2.57 6.18
C LEU A 114 0.92 -2.05 7.12
N VAL A 115 1.29 -1.31 8.16
CA VAL A 115 0.33 -0.67 9.08
C VAL A 115 -0.50 0.36 8.34
N THR A 116 0.12 1.27 7.57
CA THR A 116 -0.61 2.30 6.81
C THR A 116 -1.55 1.69 5.78
N GLY A 117 -1.10 0.68 5.01
CA GLY A 117 -1.93 -0.02 4.03
C GLY A 117 -3.09 -0.77 4.68
N SER A 118 -2.85 -1.43 5.81
CA SER A 118 -3.91 -2.09 6.59
C SER A 118 -4.93 -1.08 7.09
N LEU A 119 -4.50 0.03 7.69
CA LEU A 119 -5.40 1.11 8.15
C LEU A 119 -6.22 1.70 7.00
N THR A 120 -5.59 1.87 5.84
CA THR A 120 -6.24 2.36 4.62
C THR A 120 -7.30 1.40 4.12
N ALA A 121 -7.03 0.08 4.13
CA ALA A 121 -7.98 -0.95 3.71
C ALA A 121 -9.11 -1.18 4.72
N LEU A 122 -8.85 -0.97 6.01
CA LEU A 122 -9.86 -1.10 7.08
C LEU A 122 -11.01 -0.10 6.91
N LEU A 123 -10.74 1.13 6.49
CA LEU A 123 -11.77 2.16 6.30
C LEU A 123 -12.87 1.76 5.29
N PRO A 124 -12.57 1.43 4.02
CA PRO A 124 -13.56 1.00 3.05
C PRO A 124 -14.13 -0.39 3.37
N ALA A 125 -13.34 -1.29 3.97
CA ALA A 125 -13.85 -2.59 4.41
C ALA A 125 -14.91 -2.44 5.52
N TRP A 126 -14.69 -1.55 6.49
CA TRP A 126 -15.70 -1.21 7.50
C TRP A 126 -16.93 -0.58 6.84
N GLN A 127 -16.76 0.34 5.89
CA GLN A 127 -17.90 0.91 5.17
C GLN A 127 -18.73 -0.18 4.47
N ALA A 128 -18.10 -1.21 3.90
CA ALA A 128 -18.76 -2.38 3.32
C ALA A 128 -19.55 -3.21 4.34
N TYR A 129 -19.02 -3.31 5.56
CA TYR A 129 -19.69 -3.99 6.67
C TYR A 129 -20.98 -3.25 7.09
N GLN A 130 -20.97 -1.92 7.06
CA GLN A 130 -22.11 -1.08 7.44
C GLN A 130 -23.15 -0.89 6.31
N THR A 131 -22.82 -1.14 5.04
CA THR A 131 -23.80 -1.01 3.96
C THR A 131 -24.89 -2.07 4.09
N ASP A 132 -26.07 -1.63 4.53
CA ASP A 132 -27.24 -2.47 4.67
C ASP A 132 -27.91 -2.75 3.31
N VAL A 133 -28.03 -4.04 2.98
CA VAL A 133 -28.67 -4.49 1.74
C VAL A 133 -30.17 -4.18 1.73
N SER A 134 -30.81 -4.09 2.91
CA SER A 134 -32.23 -3.77 3.05
C SER A 134 -32.61 -2.42 2.45
N ARG A 135 -31.71 -1.43 2.45
CA ARG A 135 -31.96 -0.10 1.87
C ARG A 135 -31.67 -0.02 0.36
N THR A 136 -30.95 -0.99 -0.18
CA THR A 136 -30.56 -1.02 -1.61
C THR A 136 -31.63 -1.69 -2.48
N LEU A 137 -32.40 -2.61 -1.91
CA LEU A 137 -33.51 -3.29 -2.60
C LEU A 137 -34.84 -2.51 -2.53
N SER A 138 -34.89 -1.40 -1.78
CA SER A 138 -36.09 -0.57 -1.61
C SER A 138 -36.05 0.77 -2.34
N SER A 139 -34.99 1.07 -3.11
CA SER A 139 -34.99 2.23 -4.01
C SER A 139 -35.57 1.79 -5.37
N PRO A 140 -36.68 2.40 -5.82
CA PRO A 140 -37.31 2.09 -7.10
C PRO A 140 -36.41 2.38 -8.31
#